data_AF-A0A8S1ELB5-F1
#
_entry.id   AF-A0A8S1ELB5-F1
#
_cell.length_a   1.000
_cell.length_b   1.000
_cell.length_c   1.000
_cell.angle_alpha   90.00
_cell.angle_beta   90.00
_cell.angle_gamma   90.00
#
_symmetry.space_group_name_H-M   'P 1'
#
loop_
_entity.id
_entity.type
_entity.pdbx_description
1 polymer ?
#
loop_
_entity_poly.entity_id
_entity_poly.type
_entity_poly.pdbx_seq_one_letter_code
_entity_poly.pdbx_strand_id
1 'polypeptide(L)'
;MTLDVHSNPATPMLPKTTEKTAWSSIYIAGLCAIFQSTQFSIFFASMWPYILTLQHDVKQNDFGIVVALYSFSQCVCSPLFGYWSNKIKEVRLPLIVGFCIMAFGNLFYLSLQFWNNYHLYVMMAARFTAGAGTGNMSLLRAYVSTASNSHDRSRAIAFVSGGIALGSMLGPALQILFSTLGAEGVDILGFNLSIYTSPALFCLILNIFGLSIVIFLFNEKNTSMKRTNSDDGEVNESKFDRPDNLALFVCIATRFIQIFLTTTIESIGSAYSMMMFSFEKEEAVEMNAISHTVGGVIAALLYVSFIFTNIRKYLKMRLFTVLSITISLFWFVSTYPYPFYSQTVKISVNGSDADCDSQKYNWCETLTRVPIWNYYSGYVIVFGTAFSILNITTTTLFSKIIGQRPQGTYQGFYQMSGSVGRLTAPIMMSATYTLYGPKVPWVISMLLFSIVILMWIVFRNRMIPFDKRQARLREKNGK
;
A
#
# COMPACT_ATOMS: atom_id res chain seq x y z
N MET A 1 -47.18 -34.09 -35.01
CA MET A 1 -47.77 -32.86 -34.47
C MET A 1 -46.82 -32.35 -33.39
N THR A 2 -46.03 -31.36 -33.76
CA THR A 2 -45.04 -30.62 -32.96
C THR A 2 -45.71 -29.62 -32.01
N LEU A 3 -45.01 -29.24 -30.93
CA LEU A 3 -44.98 -27.93 -30.19
C LEU A 3 -44.34 -28.19 -28.81
N ASP A 4 -43.05 -27.86 -28.61
CA ASP A 4 -42.44 -26.58 -28.19
C ASP A 4 -42.37 -26.39 -26.66
N VAL A 5 -41.19 -26.55 -26.04
CA VAL A 5 -40.12 -25.55 -25.79
C VAL A 5 -40.53 -24.50 -24.74
N HIS A 6 -40.14 -24.74 -23.49
CA HIS A 6 -39.93 -23.69 -22.49
C HIS A 6 -38.45 -23.32 -22.45
N SER A 7 -38.07 -22.36 -23.28
CA SER A 7 -36.84 -21.60 -23.15
C SER A 7 -37.04 -20.50 -22.10
N ASN A 8 -36.25 -20.55 -21.01
CA ASN A 8 -36.08 -19.40 -20.12
C ASN A 8 -35.53 -18.23 -20.95
N PRO A 9 -36.14 -17.03 -20.93
CA PRO A 9 -35.52 -15.87 -21.56
C PRO A 9 -34.26 -15.53 -20.75
N ALA A 10 -33.11 -15.84 -21.31
CA ALA A 10 -31.84 -15.34 -20.81
C ALA A 10 -31.92 -13.81 -20.75
N THR A 11 -31.93 -13.25 -19.54
CA THR A 11 -31.68 -11.82 -19.30
C THR A 11 -30.51 -11.38 -20.18
N PRO A 12 -30.65 -10.33 -21.01
CA PRO A 12 -29.57 -9.90 -21.88
C PRO A 12 -28.44 -9.35 -21.01
N MET A 13 -27.45 -10.20 -20.74
CA MET A 13 -26.16 -9.74 -20.23
C MET A 13 -25.63 -8.71 -21.24
N LEU A 14 -25.14 -7.57 -20.73
CA LEU A 14 -24.43 -6.58 -21.54
C LEU A 14 -23.48 -7.30 -22.51
N PRO A 15 -23.40 -6.88 -23.79
CA PRO A 15 -22.64 -7.60 -24.82
C PRO A 15 -21.22 -7.86 -24.30
N LYS A 16 -20.82 -9.15 -24.32
CA LYS A 16 -19.47 -9.59 -23.93
C LYS A 16 -18.45 -8.79 -24.74
N THR A 17 -17.60 -8.03 -24.05
CA THR A 17 -16.49 -7.29 -24.67
C THR A 17 -15.59 -8.26 -25.44
N THR A 18 -15.53 -8.10 -26.76
CA THR A 18 -14.68 -8.85 -27.69
C THR A 18 -13.23 -8.38 -27.69
N GLU A 19 -12.92 -7.25 -27.06
CA GLU A 19 -11.55 -6.75 -26.98
C GLU A 19 -10.69 -7.59 -26.03
N LYS A 20 -9.49 -7.97 -26.49
CA LYS A 20 -8.54 -8.75 -25.69
C LYS A 20 -7.85 -7.85 -24.65
N THR A 21 -7.63 -8.38 -23.45
CA THR A 21 -6.85 -7.74 -22.38
C THR A 21 -5.47 -7.27 -22.89
N ALA A 22 -5.09 -6.03 -22.61
CA ALA A 22 -3.82 -5.43 -23.07
C ALA A 22 -2.61 -5.87 -22.21
N TRP A 23 -2.25 -7.16 -22.27
CA TRP A 23 -1.24 -7.76 -21.39
C TRP A 23 0.15 -7.09 -21.44
N SER A 24 0.62 -6.70 -22.64
CA SER A 24 1.93 -6.03 -22.79
C SER A 24 2.01 -4.75 -21.94
N SER A 25 1.01 -3.88 -22.03
CA SER A 25 0.95 -2.65 -21.25
C SER A 25 0.69 -2.90 -19.76
N ILE A 26 -0.03 -3.96 -19.40
CA ILE A 26 -0.21 -4.38 -17.99
C ILE A 26 1.13 -4.84 -17.39
N TYR A 27 1.96 -5.56 -18.14
CA TYR A 27 3.29 -5.96 -17.67
C TYR A 27 4.19 -4.75 -17.44
N ILE A 28 4.17 -3.79 -18.36
CA ILE A 28 4.89 -2.52 -18.21
C ILE A 28 4.38 -1.76 -16.98
N ALA A 29 3.06 -1.69 -16.77
CA ALA A 29 2.48 -1.03 -15.59
C ALA A 29 2.92 -1.71 -14.29
N GLY A 30 3.02 -3.05 -14.27
CA GLY A 30 3.56 -3.79 -13.12
C GLY A 30 5.04 -3.49 -12.86
N LEU A 31 5.86 -3.39 -13.91
CA LEU A 31 7.27 -3.01 -13.78
C LEU A 31 7.43 -1.58 -13.26
N CYS A 32 6.65 -0.63 -13.77
CA CYS A 32 6.60 0.73 -13.25
C CYS A 32 6.21 0.76 -11.76
N ALA A 33 5.27 -0.10 -11.36
CA ALA A 33 4.84 -0.20 -9.97
C ALA A 33 5.95 -0.74 -9.04
N ILE A 34 6.76 -1.70 -9.52
CA ILE A 34 7.96 -2.17 -8.81
C ILE A 34 8.92 -1.00 -8.61
N PHE A 35 9.28 -0.28 -9.68
CA PHE A 35 10.23 0.84 -9.59
C PHE A 35 9.76 1.91 -8.62
N GLN A 36 8.48 2.31 -8.70
CA GLN A 36 7.95 3.34 -7.80
C GLN A 36 7.94 2.87 -6.34
N SER A 37 7.64 1.60 -6.10
CA SER A 37 7.58 1.03 -4.76
C SER A 37 8.96 0.82 -4.13
N THR A 38 9.94 0.35 -4.91
CA THR A 38 11.33 0.21 -4.48
C THR A 38 11.91 1.54 -3.99
N GLN A 39 11.66 2.61 -4.75
CA GLN A 39 12.14 3.95 -4.42
C GLN A 39 11.58 4.48 -3.10
N PHE A 40 10.35 4.12 -2.74
CA PHE A 40 9.80 4.49 -1.44
C PHE A 40 10.57 3.81 -0.29
N SER A 41 10.78 2.50 -0.42
CA SER A 41 11.29 1.67 0.68
C SER A 41 12.81 1.73 0.91
N ILE A 42 13.61 1.99 -0.13
CA ILE A 42 15.09 1.90 -0.05
C ILE A 42 15.73 2.95 0.88
N PHE A 43 15.00 4.00 1.25
CA PHE A 43 15.55 5.08 2.08
C PHE A 43 15.27 4.91 3.57
N PHE A 44 14.43 3.95 3.97
CA PHE A 44 13.95 3.90 5.35
C PHE A 44 15.07 3.68 6.37
N ALA A 45 16.05 2.83 6.07
CA ALA A 45 17.16 2.57 7.00
C ALA A 45 18.33 3.56 6.84
N SER A 46 18.45 4.28 5.73
CA SER A 46 19.59 5.18 5.46
C SER A 46 19.33 6.66 5.78
N MET A 47 18.08 7.11 5.75
CA MET A 47 17.79 8.56 5.78
C MET A 47 18.11 9.23 7.12
N TRP A 48 17.79 8.58 8.24
CA TRP A 48 18.13 9.08 9.58
C TRP A 48 19.64 9.17 9.82
N PRO A 49 20.44 8.09 9.61
CA PRO A 49 21.88 8.22 9.78
C PRO A 49 22.50 9.21 8.77
N TYR A 50 21.99 9.33 7.55
CA TYR A 50 22.50 10.30 6.58
C TYR A 50 22.37 11.75 7.04
N ILE A 51 21.18 12.15 7.53
CA ILE A 51 21.02 13.53 7.99
C ILE A 51 21.94 13.80 9.18
N LEU A 52 22.13 12.82 10.07
CA LEU A 52 23.04 12.96 11.20
C LEU A 52 24.51 13.06 10.80
N THR A 53 24.94 12.49 9.65
CA THR A 53 26.32 12.72 9.16
C THR A 53 26.55 14.13 8.63
N LEU A 54 25.50 14.82 8.20
CA LEU A 54 25.58 16.19 7.66
C LEU A 54 25.26 17.25 8.73
N GLN A 55 24.37 16.90 9.66
CA GLN A 55 23.83 17.82 10.66
C GLN A 55 23.50 17.03 11.95
N HIS A 56 24.39 17.12 12.94
CA HIS A 56 24.29 16.33 14.18
C HIS A 56 23.20 16.79 15.16
N ASP A 57 22.71 18.03 15.06
CA ASP A 57 21.73 18.61 15.99
C ASP A 57 20.26 18.34 15.62
N VAL A 58 20.01 17.59 14.53
CA VAL A 58 18.65 17.25 14.09
C VAL A 58 17.93 16.38 15.11
N LYS A 59 16.72 16.78 15.49
CA LYS A 59 15.88 16.05 16.45
C LYS A 59 15.05 14.98 15.75
N GLN A 60 14.71 13.91 16.46
CA GLN A 60 13.83 12.84 15.96
C GLN A 60 12.46 13.36 15.51
N ASN A 61 11.91 14.38 16.18
CA ASN A 61 10.64 14.99 15.80
C ASN A 61 10.72 15.64 14.40
N ASP A 62 11.83 16.32 14.10
CA ASP A 62 12.03 16.98 12.81
C ASP A 62 12.19 15.95 11.68
N PHE A 63 12.86 14.83 11.97
CA PHE A 63 12.91 13.69 11.05
C PHE A 63 11.54 13.02 10.86
N GLY A 64 10.71 12.98 11.90
CA GLY A 64 9.31 12.57 11.79
C GLY A 64 8.54 13.39 10.74
N ILE A 65 8.80 14.70 10.68
CA ILE A 65 8.22 15.59 9.65
C ILE A 65 8.73 15.22 8.25
N VAL A 66 10.03 14.91 8.09
CA VAL A 66 10.60 14.45 6.81
C VAL A 66 9.87 13.22 6.28
N VAL A 67 9.64 12.22 7.13
CA VAL A 67 8.91 10.98 6.77
C VAL A 67 7.44 11.28 6.47
N ALA A 68 6.82 12.16 7.26
CA ALA A 68 5.43 12.57 7.09
C ALA A 68 5.18 13.30 5.76
N LEU A 69 6.09 14.19 5.34
CA LEU A 69 5.96 15.00 4.13
C LEU A 69 5.83 14.17 2.86
N TYR A 70 6.52 13.04 2.78
CA TYR A 70 6.38 12.10 1.66
C TYR A 70 4.94 11.55 1.57
N SER A 71 4.39 11.14 2.72
CA SER A 71 3.04 10.57 2.78
C SER A 71 1.97 11.64 2.54
N PHE A 72 2.19 12.85 3.06
CA PHE A 72 1.32 14.00 2.86
C PHE A 72 1.25 14.40 1.38
N SER A 73 2.38 14.54 0.70
CA SER A 73 2.38 14.91 -0.72
C SER A 73 1.76 13.80 -1.58
N GLN A 74 2.02 12.52 -1.29
CA GLN A 74 1.33 11.41 -1.96
C GLN A 74 -0.19 11.46 -1.73
N CYS A 75 -0.63 11.78 -0.51
CA CYS A 75 -2.04 11.90 -0.14
C CYS A 75 -2.76 12.94 -1.01
N VAL A 76 -2.16 14.12 -1.18
CA VAL A 76 -2.72 15.20 -1.99
C VAL A 76 -2.63 14.91 -3.49
N CYS A 77 -1.47 14.45 -3.95
CA CYS A 77 -1.22 14.28 -5.39
C CYS A 77 -1.95 13.06 -5.98
N SER A 78 -2.20 11.98 -5.23
CA SER A 78 -2.89 10.79 -5.75
C SER A 78 -4.27 11.10 -6.39
N PRO A 79 -5.22 11.78 -5.71
CA PRO A 79 -6.48 12.17 -6.33
C PRO A 79 -6.32 13.25 -7.40
N LEU A 80 -5.34 14.16 -7.29
CA LEU A 80 -5.06 15.17 -8.32
C LEU A 80 -4.61 14.54 -9.64
N PHE A 81 -3.65 13.61 -9.59
CA PHE A 81 -3.23 12.82 -10.76
C PHE A 81 -4.41 12.03 -11.33
N GLY A 82 -5.21 11.39 -10.47
CA GLY A 82 -6.40 10.65 -10.88
C GLY A 82 -7.46 11.52 -11.57
N TYR A 83 -7.71 12.73 -11.05
CA TYR A 83 -8.60 13.72 -11.67
C TYR A 83 -8.05 14.24 -12.99
N TRP A 84 -6.76 14.58 -13.01
CA TRP A 84 -6.09 15.05 -14.23
C TRP A 84 -6.17 14.01 -15.35
N SER A 85 -5.82 12.75 -15.05
CA SER A 85 -5.92 11.63 -16.00
C SER A 85 -7.35 11.42 -16.50
N ASN A 86 -8.34 11.46 -15.60
CA ASN A 86 -9.74 11.35 -16.00
C ASN A 86 -10.19 12.51 -16.90
N LYS A 87 -9.72 13.74 -16.63
CA LYS A 87 -10.06 14.94 -17.41
C LYS A 87 -9.48 14.89 -18.82
N ILE A 88 -8.22 14.46 -18.96
CA ILE A 88 -7.56 14.35 -20.26
C ILE A 88 -7.84 13.04 -20.98
N LYS A 89 -8.51 12.08 -20.32
CA LYS A 89 -8.84 10.74 -20.84
C LYS A 89 -7.60 9.90 -21.22
N GLU A 90 -6.46 10.21 -20.59
CA GLU A 90 -5.16 9.57 -20.81
C GLU A 90 -4.46 9.34 -19.47
N VAL A 91 -3.70 8.25 -19.38
CA VAL A 91 -2.89 7.90 -18.21
C VAL A 91 -1.40 8.16 -18.45
N ARG A 92 -0.95 8.05 -19.71
CA ARG A 92 0.47 8.12 -20.07
C ARG A 92 1.14 9.44 -19.71
N LEU A 93 0.55 10.59 -20.08
CA LEU A 93 1.15 11.90 -19.79
C LEU A 93 1.28 12.18 -18.28
N PRO A 94 0.24 11.97 -17.45
CA PRO A 94 0.37 12.08 -16.00
C PRO A 94 1.40 11.12 -15.40
N LEU A 95 1.51 9.90 -15.93
CA LEU A 95 2.52 8.93 -15.53
C LEU A 95 3.95 9.43 -15.81
N ILE A 96 4.20 10.00 -16.99
CA ILE A 96 5.48 10.63 -17.36
C ILE A 96 5.82 11.76 -16.37
N VAL A 97 4.88 12.67 -16.12
CA VAL A 97 5.11 13.82 -15.24
C VAL A 97 5.44 13.38 -13.81
N GLY A 98 4.74 12.40 -13.25
CA GLY A 98 5.10 11.94 -11.90
C GLY A 98 6.45 11.21 -11.84
N PHE A 99 6.89 10.50 -12.89
CA PHE A 99 8.27 9.99 -12.96
C PHE A 99 9.30 11.12 -12.97
N CYS A 100 9.05 12.21 -13.71
CA CYS A 100 9.92 13.39 -13.70
C CYS A 100 9.96 14.05 -12.31
N ILE A 101 8.82 14.19 -11.64
CA ILE A 101 8.75 14.72 -10.27
C ILE A 101 9.54 13.82 -9.30
N MET A 102 9.42 12.50 -9.41
CA MET A 102 10.21 11.57 -8.61
C MET A 102 11.71 11.68 -8.88
N ALA A 103 12.11 11.82 -10.14
CA ALA A 103 13.50 12.05 -10.51
C ALA A 103 14.03 13.34 -9.86
N PHE A 104 13.25 14.42 -9.93
CA PHE A 104 13.62 15.71 -9.31
C PHE A 104 13.74 15.60 -7.78
N GLY A 105 12.84 14.88 -7.12
CA GLY A 105 12.94 14.61 -5.68
C GLY A 105 14.20 13.82 -5.29
N ASN A 106 14.60 12.83 -6.09
CA ASN A 106 15.85 12.10 -5.87
C ASN A 106 17.09 12.95 -6.19
N LEU A 107 17.02 13.85 -7.17
CA LEU A 107 18.08 14.81 -7.46
C LEU A 107 18.28 15.80 -6.30
N PHE A 108 17.18 16.31 -5.73
CA PHE A 108 17.26 17.10 -4.50
C PHE A 108 17.88 16.31 -3.36
N TYR A 109 17.52 15.03 -3.21
CA TYR A 109 18.13 14.20 -2.18
C TYR A 109 19.65 14.06 -2.35
N LEU A 110 20.12 13.84 -3.58
CA LEU A 110 21.55 13.81 -3.89
C LEU A 110 22.25 15.14 -3.63
N SER A 111 21.54 16.25 -3.84
CA SER A 111 22.12 17.57 -3.65
C SER A 111 22.40 17.90 -2.18
N LEU A 112 21.85 17.15 -1.20
CA LEU A 112 21.94 17.47 0.24
C LEU A 112 23.36 17.80 0.69
N GLN A 113 24.35 17.06 0.21
CA GLN A 113 25.76 17.24 0.55
C GLN A 113 26.35 18.61 0.14
N PHE A 114 25.68 19.35 -0.76
CA PHE A 114 26.13 20.66 -1.24
C PHE A 114 25.46 21.84 -0.51
N TRP A 115 24.40 21.60 0.28
CA TRP A 115 23.61 22.66 0.91
C TRP A 115 24.03 22.88 2.37
N ASN A 116 25.16 23.55 2.57
CA ASN A 116 25.65 23.93 3.91
C ASN A 116 24.54 24.64 4.72
N ASN A 117 24.30 24.17 5.95
CA ASN A 117 23.31 24.72 6.90
C ASN A 117 21.82 24.52 6.54
N TYR A 118 21.48 23.86 5.42
CA TYR A 118 20.08 23.64 5.01
C TYR A 118 19.73 22.17 4.75
N HIS A 119 20.58 21.22 5.16
CA HIS A 119 20.44 19.79 4.87
C HIS A 119 19.04 19.24 5.22
N LEU A 120 18.50 19.59 6.40
CA LEU A 120 17.17 19.14 6.84
C LEU A 120 16.06 19.64 5.91
N TYR A 121 16.05 20.93 5.57
CA TYR A 121 15.02 21.52 4.71
C TYR A 121 15.09 20.98 3.27
N VAL A 122 16.29 20.75 2.77
CA VAL A 122 16.48 20.11 1.45
C VAL A 122 16.01 18.65 1.50
N MET A 123 16.24 17.93 2.60
CA MET A 123 15.69 16.60 2.80
C MET A 123 14.16 16.61 2.77
N MET A 124 13.54 17.55 3.49
CA MET A 124 12.09 17.76 3.49
C MET A 124 11.56 18.03 2.07
N ALA A 125 12.20 18.92 1.33
CA ALA A 125 11.84 19.24 -0.06
C ALA A 125 12.00 18.03 -0.99
N ALA A 126 13.09 17.26 -0.84
CA ALA A 126 13.36 16.04 -1.59
C ALA A 126 12.27 14.99 -1.37
N ARG A 127 11.92 14.74 -0.09
CA ARG A 127 10.89 13.76 0.28
C ARG A 127 9.49 14.18 -0.12
N PHE A 128 9.16 15.47 0.06
CA PHE A 128 7.89 16.04 -0.40
C PHE A 128 7.73 15.87 -1.91
N THR A 129 8.74 16.27 -2.68
CA THR A 129 8.74 16.18 -4.14
C THR A 129 8.66 14.74 -4.63
N ALA A 130 9.50 13.84 -4.09
CA ALA A 130 9.44 12.43 -4.46
C ALA A 130 8.07 11.79 -4.13
N GLY A 131 7.51 12.12 -2.96
CA GLY A 131 6.19 11.66 -2.55
C GLY A 131 5.08 12.14 -3.48
N ALA A 132 5.15 13.39 -3.96
CA ALA A 132 4.17 13.95 -4.90
C ALA A 132 4.11 13.12 -6.19
N GLY A 133 5.26 12.79 -6.78
CA GLY A 133 5.33 12.01 -8.01
C GLY A 133 4.83 10.56 -7.85
N THR A 134 4.91 9.98 -6.64
CA THR A 134 4.36 8.64 -6.38
C THR A 134 2.84 8.56 -6.37
N GLY A 135 2.14 9.70 -6.47
CA GLY A 135 0.70 9.73 -6.73
C GLY A 135 0.28 8.91 -7.96
N ASN A 136 1.21 8.71 -8.91
CA ASN A 136 1.09 7.84 -10.08
C ASN A 136 0.75 6.38 -9.78
N MET A 137 1.00 5.88 -8.57
CA MET A 137 0.59 4.52 -8.22
C MET A 137 -0.93 4.31 -8.37
N SER A 138 -1.72 5.36 -8.12
CA SER A 138 -3.17 5.33 -8.34
C SER A 138 -3.53 5.17 -9.82
N LEU A 139 -2.76 5.80 -10.71
CA LEU A 139 -2.94 5.74 -12.15
C LEU A 139 -2.62 4.37 -12.73
N LEU A 140 -1.56 3.70 -12.25
CA LEU A 140 -1.23 2.34 -12.67
C LEU A 140 -2.37 1.38 -12.34
N ARG A 141 -3.00 1.52 -11.15
CA ARG A 141 -4.19 0.72 -10.79
C ARG A 141 -5.42 1.07 -11.62
N ALA A 142 -5.62 2.35 -11.92
CA ALA A 142 -6.71 2.81 -12.78
C ALA A 142 -6.57 2.24 -14.20
N TYR A 143 -5.39 2.36 -14.80
CA TYR A 143 -5.08 1.85 -16.12
C TYR A 143 -5.30 0.35 -16.22
N VAL A 144 -4.75 -0.43 -15.28
CA VAL A 144 -4.89 -1.90 -15.31
C VAL A 144 -6.35 -2.32 -15.13
N SER A 145 -7.14 -1.54 -14.38
CA SER A 145 -8.57 -1.78 -14.19
C SER A 145 -9.38 -1.54 -15.48
N THR A 146 -9.02 -0.52 -16.25
CA THR A 146 -9.70 -0.15 -17.50
C THR A 146 -9.18 -0.89 -18.73
N ALA A 147 -7.91 -1.32 -18.73
CA ALA A 147 -7.26 -2.05 -19.82
C ALA A 147 -7.45 -3.58 -19.75
N SER A 148 -8.13 -4.09 -18.71
CA SER A 148 -8.41 -5.51 -18.51
C SER A 148 -9.90 -5.84 -18.52
N ASN A 149 -10.21 -7.00 -19.10
CA ASN A 149 -11.57 -7.53 -19.13
C ASN A 149 -12.00 -8.03 -17.75
N SER A 150 -13.32 -8.08 -17.49
CA SER A 150 -13.87 -8.50 -16.19
C SER A 150 -13.40 -9.87 -15.70
N HIS A 151 -13.06 -10.79 -16.62
CA HIS A 151 -12.51 -12.12 -16.32
C HIS A 151 -11.03 -12.06 -15.88
N ASP A 152 -10.22 -11.25 -16.56
CA ASP A 152 -8.78 -11.16 -16.32
C ASP A 152 -8.40 -10.08 -15.29
N ARG A 153 -9.34 -9.19 -14.95
CA ARG A 153 -9.12 -8.03 -14.08
C ARG A 153 -8.47 -8.37 -12.76
N SER A 154 -8.87 -9.47 -12.11
CA SER A 154 -8.24 -9.89 -10.85
C SER A 154 -6.77 -10.26 -11.03
N ARG A 155 -6.42 -10.92 -12.15
CA ARG A 155 -5.05 -11.31 -12.49
C ARG A 155 -4.21 -10.08 -12.84
N ALA A 156 -4.77 -9.17 -13.62
CA ALA A 156 -4.11 -7.92 -13.99
C ALA A 156 -3.82 -7.05 -12.75
N ILE A 157 -4.81 -6.87 -11.87
CA ILE A 157 -4.65 -6.15 -10.60
C ILE A 157 -3.66 -6.86 -9.68
N ALA A 158 -3.67 -8.19 -9.61
CA ALA A 158 -2.70 -8.95 -8.83
C ALA A 158 -1.27 -8.76 -9.36
N PHE A 159 -1.07 -8.63 -10.68
CA PHE A 159 0.24 -8.37 -11.28
C PHE A 159 0.81 -7.03 -10.80
N VAL A 160 0.03 -5.95 -10.89
CA VAL A 160 0.47 -4.63 -10.43
C VAL A 160 0.60 -4.55 -8.92
N SER A 161 -0.36 -5.10 -8.17
CA SER A 161 -0.32 -5.11 -6.71
C SER A 161 0.83 -5.96 -6.16
N GLY A 162 1.13 -7.08 -6.81
CA GLY A 162 2.28 -7.92 -6.53
C GLY A 162 3.59 -7.21 -6.86
N GLY A 163 3.64 -6.44 -7.95
CA GLY A 163 4.77 -5.57 -8.26
C GLY A 163 5.02 -4.51 -7.18
N ILE A 164 3.96 -3.88 -6.66
CA ILE A 164 4.08 -2.94 -5.53
C ILE A 164 4.67 -3.65 -4.30
N ALA A 165 4.11 -4.80 -3.92
CA ALA A 165 4.58 -5.56 -2.77
C ALA A 165 6.05 -5.98 -2.93
N LEU A 166 6.40 -6.53 -4.10
CA LEU A 166 7.76 -6.94 -4.43
C LEU A 166 8.74 -5.76 -4.37
N GLY A 167 8.38 -4.61 -4.94
CA GLY A 167 9.22 -3.42 -4.89
C GLY A 167 9.47 -2.93 -3.45
N SER A 168 8.43 -2.92 -2.60
CA SER A 168 8.58 -2.54 -1.19
C SER A 168 9.51 -3.48 -0.41
N MET A 169 9.48 -4.78 -0.74
CA MET A 169 10.39 -5.77 -0.14
C MET A 169 11.82 -5.64 -0.66
N LEU A 170 11.99 -5.37 -1.96
CA LEU A 170 13.31 -5.27 -2.58
C LEU A 170 14.08 -4.04 -2.11
N GLY A 171 13.41 -2.94 -1.72
CA GLY A 171 14.08 -1.70 -1.32
C GLY A 171 15.17 -1.91 -0.27
N PRO A 172 14.85 -2.40 0.95
CA PRO A 172 15.86 -2.61 1.99
C PRO A 172 16.96 -3.61 1.56
N ALA A 173 16.60 -4.67 0.83
CA ALA A 173 17.58 -5.63 0.32
C ALA A 173 18.56 -5.00 -0.68
N LEU A 174 18.07 -4.10 -1.55
CA LEU A 174 18.91 -3.36 -2.50
C LEU A 174 19.78 -2.31 -1.78
N GLN A 175 19.36 -1.78 -0.63
CA GLN A 175 20.19 -0.89 0.17
C GLN A 175 21.45 -1.59 0.70
N ILE A 176 21.35 -2.89 1.05
CA ILE A 176 22.49 -3.69 1.53
C ILE A 176 23.57 -3.82 0.46
N LEU A 177 23.22 -3.80 -0.83
CA LEU A 177 24.21 -3.83 -1.92
C LEU A 177 25.18 -2.63 -1.88
N PHE A 178 24.80 -1.54 -1.23
CA PHE A 178 25.64 -0.35 -1.07
C PHE A 178 26.43 -0.33 0.24
N SER A 179 26.35 -1.38 1.07
CA SER A 179 27.07 -1.41 2.35
C SER A 179 28.58 -1.40 2.19
N THR A 180 29.09 -1.90 1.06
CA THR A 180 30.53 -1.93 0.72
C THR A 180 31.14 -0.55 0.52
N LEU A 181 30.33 0.48 0.24
CA LEU A 181 30.80 1.86 0.12
C LEU A 181 31.06 2.52 1.49
N GLY A 182 30.42 2.02 2.55
CA GLY A 182 30.52 2.61 3.88
C GLY A 182 29.92 4.02 4.00
N ALA A 183 30.06 4.61 5.19
CA ALA A 183 29.62 5.97 5.48
C ALA A 183 30.54 7.03 4.86
N GLU A 184 31.85 6.77 4.83
CA GLU A 184 32.84 7.67 4.22
C GLU A 184 32.68 7.75 2.69
N GLY A 185 32.26 6.65 2.05
CA GLY A 185 32.01 6.61 0.62
C GLY A 185 33.26 6.80 -0.23
N VAL A 186 33.04 7.13 -1.51
CA VAL A 186 34.08 7.46 -2.47
C VAL A 186 33.76 8.81 -3.09
N ASP A 187 34.70 9.75 -3.00
CA ASP A 187 34.57 11.06 -3.64
C ASP A 187 34.92 10.99 -5.12
N ILE A 188 33.97 11.34 -5.98
CA ILE A 188 34.13 11.39 -7.43
C ILE A 188 33.82 12.82 -7.88
N LEU A 189 34.83 13.57 -8.31
CA LEU A 189 34.67 14.95 -8.84
C LEU A 189 33.89 15.89 -7.88
N GLY A 190 34.14 15.78 -6.58
CA GLY A 190 33.47 16.60 -5.55
C GLY A 190 32.07 16.10 -5.14
N PHE A 191 31.64 14.95 -5.65
CA PHE A 191 30.41 14.27 -5.24
C PHE A 191 30.75 13.04 -4.39
N ASN A 192 30.28 12.99 -3.14
CA ASN A 192 30.51 11.85 -2.26
C ASN A 192 29.49 10.74 -2.53
N LEU A 193 29.98 9.59 -3.01
CA LEU A 193 29.19 8.40 -3.23
C LEU A 193 29.34 7.45 -2.03
N SER A 194 28.43 7.53 -1.07
CA SER A 194 28.39 6.70 0.14
C SER A 194 27.20 5.74 0.14
N ILE A 195 27.11 4.92 1.18
CA ILE A 195 25.92 4.10 1.50
C ILE A 195 24.63 4.96 1.57
N TYR A 196 24.75 6.26 1.83
CA TYR A 196 23.61 7.17 2.00
C TYR A 196 23.16 7.84 0.69
N THR A 197 24.09 8.21 -0.19
CA THR A 197 23.78 8.90 -1.46
C THR A 197 23.51 7.92 -2.61
N SER A 198 24.15 6.75 -2.59
CA SER A 198 24.01 5.71 -3.63
C SER A 198 22.56 5.25 -3.88
N PRO A 199 21.71 5.05 -2.85
CA PRO A 199 20.29 4.74 -3.05
C PRO A 199 19.55 5.76 -3.93
N ALA A 200 19.84 7.06 -3.78
CA ALA A 200 19.18 8.09 -4.59
C ALA A 200 19.68 8.10 -6.03
N LEU A 201 20.97 7.85 -6.26
CA LEU A 201 21.49 7.67 -7.62
C LEU A 201 20.85 6.45 -8.30
N PHE A 202 20.74 5.33 -7.59
CA PHE A 202 20.03 4.16 -8.09
C PHE A 202 18.56 4.45 -8.41
N CYS A 203 17.88 5.20 -7.55
CA CYS A 203 16.50 5.64 -7.80
C CYS A 203 16.39 6.55 -9.04
N LEU A 204 17.38 7.42 -9.30
CA LEU A 204 17.42 8.21 -10.55
C LEU A 204 17.53 7.31 -11.79
N ILE A 205 18.38 6.29 -11.75
CA ILE A 205 18.50 5.31 -12.84
C ILE A 205 17.16 4.60 -13.06
N LEU A 206 16.49 4.16 -11.98
CA LEU A 206 15.15 3.57 -12.08
C LEU A 206 14.11 4.54 -12.65
N ASN A 207 14.19 5.84 -12.34
CA ASN A 207 13.30 6.84 -12.92
C ASN A 207 13.56 7.06 -14.41
N ILE A 208 14.83 7.15 -14.83
CA ILE A 208 15.21 7.27 -16.24
C ILE A 208 14.74 6.04 -17.03
N PHE A 209 14.97 4.85 -16.49
CA PHE A 209 14.54 3.61 -17.11
C PHE A 209 13.01 3.50 -17.17
N GLY A 210 12.31 3.80 -16.05
CA GLY A 210 10.85 3.85 -16.00
C GLY A 210 10.26 4.85 -17.01
N LEU A 211 10.82 6.05 -17.09
CA LEU A 211 10.44 7.08 -18.05
C LEU A 211 10.64 6.60 -19.49
N SER A 212 11.79 5.98 -19.78
CA SER A 212 12.11 5.45 -21.10
C SER A 212 11.11 4.37 -21.53
N ILE A 213 10.77 3.44 -20.62
CA ILE A 213 9.76 2.41 -20.88
C ILE A 213 8.38 3.03 -21.13
N VAL A 214 7.98 4.03 -20.34
CA VAL A 214 6.68 4.70 -20.53
C VAL A 214 6.62 5.50 -21.83
N ILE A 215 7.72 6.12 -22.25
CA ILE A 215 7.78 6.88 -23.49
C ILE A 215 7.82 5.94 -24.70
N PHE A 216 8.65 4.90 -24.71
CA PHE A 216 8.88 4.12 -25.92
C PHE A 216 8.02 2.86 -26.02
N LEU A 217 7.67 2.22 -24.90
CA LEU A 217 7.04 0.89 -24.89
C LEU A 217 5.58 0.91 -24.40
N PHE A 218 5.22 1.87 -23.55
CA PHE A 218 3.86 1.92 -22.99
C PHE A 218 2.85 2.44 -24.01
N ASN A 219 2.13 1.50 -24.62
CA ASN A 219 1.02 1.80 -25.51
C ASN A 219 -0.30 1.78 -24.75
N GLU A 220 -0.93 2.94 -24.60
CA GLU A 220 -2.18 3.09 -23.88
C GLU A 220 -3.36 2.58 -24.72
N LYS A 221 -3.82 1.35 -24.43
CA LYS A 221 -5.06 0.78 -24.98
C LYS A 221 -6.15 0.78 -23.91
N ASN A 222 -7.09 1.74 -23.98
CA ASN A 222 -8.25 1.80 -23.10
C ASN A 222 -9.40 0.98 -23.69
N THR A 223 -9.59 -0.26 -23.22
CA THR A 223 -10.67 -1.16 -23.71
C THR A 223 -12.07 -0.71 -23.28
N SER A 224 -12.18 0.22 -22.32
CA SER A 224 -13.45 0.80 -21.91
C SER A 224 -13.92 1.99 -22.77
N MET A 225 -13.04 2.63 -23.55
CA MET A 225 -13.35 3.90 -24.23
C MET A 225 -13.51 3.81 -25.75
N LYS A 226 -13.29 2.64 -26.39
CA LYS A 226 -13.45 2.46 -27.84
C LYS A 226 -14.89 2.24 -28.32
N ARG A 227 -15.91 2.65 -27.56
CA ARG A 227 -17.33 2.45 -27.91
C ARG A 227 -18.00 3.58 -28.71
N THR A 228 -17.25 4.57 -29.18
CA THR A 228 -17.80 5.64 -30.04
C THR A 228 -16.96 5.78 -31.29
N ASN A 229 -17.03 4.81 -32.21
CA ASN A 229 -16.63 4.98 -33.62
C ASN A 229 -17.25 3.89 -34.54
N SER A 230 -18.44 3.40 -34.20
CA SER A 230 -19.23 2.57 -35.12
C SER A 230 -20.67 3.06 -35.05
N ASP A 231 -20.99 3.92 -36.02
CA ASP A 231 -22.28 4.39 -36.54
C ASP A 231 -23.44 4.70 -35.58
N ASP A 232 -23.92 5.94 -35.75
CA ASP A 232 -25.20 6.53 -35.35
C ASP A 232 -25.51 6.72 -33.85
N GLY A 233 -25.38 7.99 -33.43
CA GLY A 233 -26.01 8.55 -32.23
C GLY A 233 -25.01 8.95 -31.15
N GLU A 234 -24.95 10.25 -30.84
CA GLU A 234 -24.29 10.78 -29.66
C GLU A 234 -24.79 10.08 -28.39
N VAL A 235 -24.07 9.03 -27.97
CA VAL A 235 -24.26 8.45 -26.64
C VAL A 235 -23.57 9.39 -25.66
N ASN A 236 -24.34 10.36 -25.16
CA ASN A 236 -23.98 11.16 -24.00
C ASN A 236 -23.31 10.28 -22.92
N GLU A 237 -22.22 10.79 -22.31
CA GLU A 237 -21.59 10.23 -21.10
C GLU A 237 -22.57 10.04 -19.91
N SER A 238 -23.84 10.44 -20.08
CA SER A 238 -24.92 10.49 -19.09
C SER A 238 -25.61 9.17 -18.75
N LYS A 239 -25.28 8.01 -19.35
CA LYS A 239 -26.03 6.75 -19.14
C LYS A 239 -25.43 5.72 -18.18
N PHE A 240 -24.49 6.11 -17.32
CA PHE A 240 -23.93 5.21 -16.30
C PHE A 240 -24.30 5.67 -14.89
N ASP A 241 -25.34 5.07 -14.28
CA ASP A 241 -25.79 5.32 -12.89
C ASP A 241 -24.63 5.46 -11.90
N ARG A 242 -24.63 6.44 -10.99
CA ARG A 242 -23.51 6.63 -10.05
C ARG A 242 -23.13 5.31 -9.35
N PRO A 243 -21.82 5.02 -9.16
CA PRO A 243 -21.40 3.83 -8.44
C PRO A 243 -21.97 3.86 -7.01
N ASP A 244 -22.01 2.69 -6.36
CA ASP A 244 -22.48 2.62 -4.97
C ASP A 244 -21.42 3.23 -4.05
N ASN A 245 -21.58 4.52 -3.74
CA ASN A 245 -20.63 5.29 -2.92
C ASN A 245 -20.38 4.65 -1.56
N LEU A 246 -21.37 3.96 -0.99
CA LEU A 246 -21.23 3.30 0.30
C LEU A 246 -20.35 2.06 0.18
N ALA A 247 -20.54 1.26 -0.87
CA ALA A 247 -19.65 0.12 -1.15
C ALA A 247 -18.21 0.58 -1.41
N LEU A 248 -18.02 1.70 -2.11
CA LEU A 248 -16.70 2.31 -2.32
C LEU A 248 -16.08 2.78 -0.99
N PHE A 249 -16.86 3.43 -0.13
CA PHE A 249 -16.40 3.87 1.19
C PHE A 249 -15.91 2.70 2.04
N VAL A 250 -16.63 1.57 2.07
CA VAL A 250 -16.20 0.36 2.80
C VAL A 250 -14.84 -0.15 2.31
N CYS A 251 -14.63 -0.19 0.99
CA CYS A 251 -13.32 -0.56 0.42
C CYS A 251 -12.21 0.43 0.81
N ILE A 252 -12.50 1.73 0.78
CA ILE A 252 -11.55 2.79 1.17
C ILE A 252 -11.21 2.69 2.66
N ALA A 253 -12.20 2.52 3.53
CA ALA A 253 -11.99 2.31 4.96
C ALA A 253 -11.16 1.04 5.24
N THR A 254 -11.39 -0.04 4.49
CA THR A 254 -10.61 -1.27 4.59
C THR A 254 -9.14 -1.03 4.22
N ARG A 255 -8.89 -0.25 3.17
CA ARG A 255 -7.54 0.12 2.74
C ARG A 255 -6.84 1.00 3.77
N PHE A 256 -7.55 1.98 4.34
CA PHE A 256 -7.06 2.80 5.43
C PHE A 256 -6.59 1.93 6.60
N ILE A 257 -7.44 1.02 7.11
CA ILE A 257 -7.09 0.16 8.25
C ILE A 257 -5.92 -0.77 7.93
N GLN A 258 -5.87 -1.33 6.72
CA GLN A 258 -4.75 -2.17 6.30
C GLN A 258 -3.42 -1.43 6.44
N ILE A 259 -3.33 -0.22 5.88
CA ILE A 259 -2.08 0.57 5.93
C ILE A 259 -1.83 1.14 7.32
N PHE A 260 -2.88 1.59 8.02
CA PHE A 260 -2.80 2.03 9.40
C PHE A 260 -2.18 0.95 10.29
N LEU A 261 -2.60 -0.32 10.13
CA LEU A 261 -2.02 -1.44 10.86
C LEU A 261 -0.55 -1.65 10.50
N THR A 262 -0.22 -1.75 9.21
CA THR A 262 1.16 -1.94 8.77
C THR A 262 2.07 -0.89 9.40
N THR A 263 1.69 0.37 9.31
CA THR A 263 2.48 1.47 9.85
C THR A 263 2.50 1.50 11.38
N THR A 264 1.43 1.05 12.06
CA THR A 264 1.43 0.86 13.52
C THR A 264 2.55 -0.09 13.93
N ILE A 265 2.57 -1.29 13.34
CA ILE A 265 3.54 -2.32 13.71
C ILE A 265 4.97 -1.92 13.29
N GLU A 266 5.14 -1.24 12.15
CA GLU A 266 6.43 -0.65 11.77
C GLU A 266 6.92 0.39 12.78
N SER A 267 6.02 1.20 13.36
CA SER A 267 6.39 2.32 14.24
C SER A 267 6.73 1.87 15.66
N ILE A 268 5.90 1.01 16.25
CA ILE A 268 6.05 0.59 17.66
C ILE A 268 6.54 -0.85 17.82
N GLY A 269 6.68 -1.61 16.73
CA GLY A 269 7.00 -3.05 16.80
C GLY A 269 8.33 -3.37 17.48
N SER A 270 9.39 -2.61 17.22
CA SER A 270 10.68 -2.85 17.89
C SER A 270 10.63 -2.49 19.36
N ALA A 271 10.00 -1.36 19.72
CA ALA A 271 9.76 -0.99 21.11
C ALA A 271 8.89 -2.02 21.85
N TYR A 272 7.91 -2.59 21.17
CA TYR A 272 7.07 -3.65 21.69
C TYR A 272 7.88 -4.92 21.95
N SER A 273 8.71 -5.35 21.00
CA SER A 273 9.53 -6.55 21.13
C SER A 273 10.58 -6.43 22.24
N MET A 274 11.25 -5.29 22.37
CA MET A 274 12.24 -5.05 23.45
C MET A 274 11.60 -5.25 24.82
N MET A 275 10.44 -4.63 25.04
CA MET A 275 9.73 -4.71 26.32
C MET A 275 9.05 -6.06 26.57
N MET A 276 8.33 -6.59 25.57
CA MET A 276 7.52 -7.80 25.75
C MET A 276 8.36 -9.06 25.74
N PHE A 277 9.47 -9.07 25.04
CA PHE A 277 10.27 -10.27 24.85
C PHE A 277 11.64 -10.20 25.52
N SER A 278 11.96 -9.10 26.20
CA SER A 278 13.28 -8.87 26.81
C SER A 278 14.41 -8.92 25.78
N PHE A 279 14.13 -8.45 24.57
CA PHE A 279 15.11 -8.36 23.50
C PHE A 279 15.91 -7.08 23.62
N GLU A 280 17.21 -7.18 23.41
CA GLU A 280 18.02 -5.99 23.20
C GLU A 280 17.64 -5.31 21.88
N LYS A 281 18.01 -4.05 21.73
CA LYS A 281 17.62 -3.25 20.56
C LYS A 281 17.99 -3.89 19.22
N GLU A 282 19.19 -4.45 19.13
CA GLU A 282 19.68 -5.13 17.91
C GLU A 282 18.85 -6.39 17.63
N GLU A 283 18.62 -7.22 18.64
CA GLU A 283 17.82 -8.45 18.54
C GLU A 283 16.36 -8.14 18.15
N ALA A 284 15.76 -7.09 18.74
CA ALA A 284 14.40 -6.67 18.43
C ALA A 284 14.24 -6.19 16.97
N VAL A 285 15.23 -5.42 16.47
CA VAL A 285 15.25 -4.97 15.08
C VAL A 285 15.45 -6.16 14.14
N GLU A 286 16.36 -7.07 14.45
CA GLU A 286 16.64 -8.27 13.67
C GLU A 286 15.40 -9.18 13.57
N MET A 287 14.77 -9.53 14.70
CA MET A 287 13.60 -10.40 14.73
C MET A 287 12.40 -9.83 13.97
N ASN A 288 12.21 -8.52 14.04
CA ASN A 288 11.18 -7.83 13.27
C ASN A 288 11.49 -7.83 11.76
N ALA A 289 12.75 -7.61 11.38
CA ALA A 289 13.19 -7.67 10.00
C ALA A 289 13.05 -9.08 9.40
N ILE A 290 13.42 -10.13 10.15
CA ILE A 290 13.23 -11.53 9.77
C ILE A 290 11.74 -11.82 9.55
N SER A 291 10.89 -11.43 10.49
CA SER A 291 9.44 -11.69 10.42
C SER A 291 8.80 -10.98 9.22
N HIS A 292 9.21 -9.74 8.94
CA HIS A 292 8.78 -9.01 7.77
C HIS A 292 9.25 -9.67 6.47
N THR A 293 10.50 -10.14 6.43
CA THR A 293 11.08 -10.82 5.26
C THR A 293 10.37 -12.14 4.98
N VAL A 294 10.15 -12.98 5.99
CA VAL A 294 9.41 -14.25 5.85
C VAL A 294 7.99 -14.00 5.37
N GLY A 295 7.28 -13.04 5.98
CA GLY A 295 5.95 -12.62 5.53
C GLY A 295 5.97 -12.15 4.07
N GLY A 296 6.96 -11.33 3.70
CA GLY A 296 7.15 -10.87 2.33
C GLY A 296 7.37 -12.01 1.33
N VAL A 297 8.22 -13.00 1.64
CA VAL A 297 8.44 -14.17 0.78
C VAL A 297 7.14 -14.94 0.56
N ILE A 298 6.36 -15.17 1.62
CA ILE A 298 5.04 -15.80 1.54
C ILE A 298 4.10 -14.98 0.64
N ALA A 299 4.09 -13.65 0.82
CA ALA A 299 3.30 -12.74 -0.01
C ALA A 299 3.69 -12.85 -1.50
N ALA A 300 4.98 -12.84 -1.81
CA ALA A 300 5.50 -12.98 -3.16
C ALA A 300 5.08 -14.31 -3.79
N LEU A 301 5.24 -15.43 -3.07
CA LEU A 301 4.78 -16.76 -3.52
C LEU A 301 3.27 -16.79 -3.78
N LEU A 302 2.47 -16.14 -2.93
CA LEU A 302 1.04 -16.01 -3.13
C LEU A 302 0.73 -15.19 -4.39
N TYR A 303 1.36 -14.04 -4.61
CA TYR A 303 1.15 -13.25 -5.83
C TYR A 303 1.52 -14.03 -7.09
N VAL A 304 2.67 -14.70 -7.10
CA VAL A 304 3.09 -15.58 -8.21
C VAL A 304 2.04 -16.67 -8.44
N SER A 305 1.59 -17.35 -7.39
CA SER A 305 0.53 -18.35 -7.48
C SER A 305 -0.77 -17.77 -8.04
N PHE A 306 -1.21 -16.60 -7.61
CA PHE A 306 -2.40 -15.93 -8.17
C PHE A 306 -2.26 -15.53 -9.65
N ILE A 307 -1.05 -15.18 -10.07
CA ILE A 307 -0.75 -14.75 -11.45
C ILE A 307 -0.72 -15.95 -12.40
N PHE A 308 -0.10 -17.05 -12.00
CA PHE A 308 0.13 -18.21 -12.89
C PHE A 308 -0.91 -19.32 -12.75
N THR A 309 -1.62 -19.42 -11.61
CA THR A 309 -2.63 -20.46 -11.39
C THR A 309 -4.06 -19.95 -11.62
N ASN A 310 -5.01 -20.90 -11.65
CA ASN A 310 -6.44 -20.61 -11.73
C ASN A 310 -7.14 -20.47 -10.36
N ILE A 311 -6.38 -20.34 -9.25
CA ILE A 311 -6.92 -20.14 -7.89
C ILE A 311 -7.94 -18.99 -7.82
N ARG A 312 -7.74 -17.96 -8.65
CA ARG A 312 -8.66 -16.82 -8.78
C ARG A 312 -10.12 -17.19 -9.05
N LYS A 313 -10.40 -18.36 -9.68
CA LYS A 313 -11.77 -18.84 -9.93
C LYS A 313 -12.50 -19.23 -8.63
N TYR A 314 -11.77 -19.68 -7.63
CA TYR A 314 -12.31 -20.10 -6.33
C TYR A 314 -12.37 -18.94 -5.32
N LEU A 315 -11.72 -17.82 -5.62
CA LEU A 315 -11.63 -16.67 -4.73
C LEU A 315 -12.94 -15.86 -4.71
N LYS A 316 -13.83 -16.21 -3.78
CA LYS A 316 -15.02 -15.41 -3.46
C LYS A 316 -14.59 -14.11 -2.79
N MET A 317 -14.34 -13.07 -3.57
CA MET A 317 -13.74 -11.78 -3.14
C MET A 317 -14.25 -11.29 -1.79
N ARG A 318 -15.58 -11.19 -1.59
CA ARG A 318 -16.16 -10.73 -0.32
C ARG A 318 -15.79 -11.60 0.88
N LEU A 319 -15.86 -12.93 0.72
CA LEU A 319 -15.59 -13.88 1.79
C LEU A 319 -14.12 -13.79 2.21
N PHE A 320 -13.22 -13.80 1.23
CA PHE A 320 -11.78 -13.71 1.51
C PHE A 320 -11.37 -12.35 2.06
N THR A 321 -12.00 -11.25 1.65
CA THR A 321 -11.79 -9.95 2.29
C THR A 321 -12.17 -9.99 3.77
N VAL A 322 -13.38 -10.49 4.11
CA VAL A 322 -13.83 -10.61 5.50
C VAL A 322 -12.96 -11.57 6.31
N LEU A 323 -12.56 -12.69 5.72
CA LEU A 323 -11.65 -13.65 6.36
C LEU A 323 -10.30 -13.00 6.68
N SER A 324 -9.70 -12.28 5.74
CA SER A 324 -8.42 -11.58 5.96
C SER A 324 -8.48 -10.58 7.12
N ILE A 325 -9.50 -9.71 7.17
CA ILE A 325 -9.65 -8.75 8.26
C ILE A 325 -10.00 -9.43 9.61
N THR A 326 -10.68 -10.57 9.58
CA THR A 326 -10.99 -11.36 10.79
C THR A 326 -9.73 -12.03 11.34
N ILE A 327 -8.86 -12.57 10.47
CA ILE A 327 -7.54 -13.10 10.88
C ILE A 327 -6.70 -12.01 11.53
N SER A 328 -6.69 -10.80 10.96
CA SER A 328 -5.98 -9.65 11.56
C SER A 328 -6.56 -9.26 12.93
N LEU A 329 -7.89 -9.22 13.07
CA LEU A 329 -8.53 -8.97 14.37
C LEU A 329 -8.15 -10.06 15.39
N PHE A 330 -8.21 -11.32 14.99
CA PHE A 330 -7.85 -12.44 15.86
C PHE A 330 -6.42 -12.35 16.37
N TRP A 331 -5.48 -11.92 15.52
CA TRP A 331 -4.09 -11.70 15.94
C TRP A 331 -3.96 -10.61 17.02
N PHE A 332 -4.69 -9.50 16.90
CA PHE A 332 -4.70 -8.47 17.95
C PHE A 332 -5.33 -8.97 19.25
N VAL A 333 -6.43 -9.72 19.15
CA VAL A 333 -7.09 -10.33 20.31
C VAL A 333 -6.12 -11.31 20.98
N SER A 334 -5.49 -12.21 20.23
CA SER A 334 -4.59 -13.22 20.80
C SER A 334 -3.30 -12.64 21.37
N THR A 335 -2.87 -11.47 20.90
CA THR A 335 -1.67 -10.77 21.38
C THR A 335 -1.97 -9.63 22.35
N TYR A 336 -3.22 -9.51 22.83
CA TYR A 336 -3.54 -8.55 23.87
C TYR A 336 -2.98 -9.02 25.22
N PRO A 337 -2.30 -8.16 26.02
CA PRO A 337 -1.74 -8.53 27.32
C PRO A 337 -2.85 -8.68 28.38
N TYR A 338 -3.49 -9.86 28.40
CA TYR A 338 -4.56 -10.19 29.34
C TYR A 338 -4.06 -10.49 30.76
N PRO A 339 -4.87 -10.18 31.79
CA PRO A 339 -4.53 -10.47 33.18
C PRO A 339 -4.31 -11.95 33.52
N PHE A 340 -4.78 -12.88 32.68
CA PHE A 340 -4.60 -14.33 32.92
C PHE A 340 -3.20 -14.84 32.58
N TYR A 341 -2.37 -14.05 31.89
CA TYR A 341 -0.98 -14.43 31.65
C TYR A 341 -0.19 -14.37 32.95
N SER A 342 0.52 -15.45 33.27
CA SER A 342 1.20 -15.62 34.57
C SER A 342 2.47 -14.80 34.73
N GLN A 343 3.07 -14.35 33.62
CA GLN A 343 4.32 -13.59 33.63
C GLN A 343 4.03 -12.12 33.39
N THR A 344 4.65 -11.23 34.17
CA THR A 344 4.70 -9.79 33.90
C THR A 344 5.93 -9.46 33.06
N VAL A 345 5.91 -8.30 32.42
CA VAL A 345 7.12 -7.74 31.80
C VAL A 345 8.16 -7.50 32.90
N LYS A 346 9.44 -7.69 32.56
CA LYS A 346 10.53 -7.38 33.47
C LYS A 346 10.74 -5.87 33.50
N ILE A 347 11.33 -5.38 34.60
CA ILE A 347 11.73 -3.99 34.74
C ILE A 347 13.18 -3.88 34.31
N SER A 348 13.50 -2.90 33.46
CA SER A 348 14.87 -2.68 32.98
C SER A 348 15.78 -2.31 34.16
N VAL A 349 16.95 -2.94 34.21
CA VAL A 349 18.00 -2.71 35.21
C VAL A 349 19.26 -2.28 34.46
N ASN A 350 19.97 -1.26 34.97
CA ASN A 350 21.24 -0.78 34.43
C ASN A 350 21.21 -0.11 33.04
N GLY A 351 20.07 0.44 32.62
CA GLY A 351 19.97 1.19 31.37
C GLY A 351 20.07 0.33 30.10
N SER A 352 19.74 -0.96 30.20
CA SER A 352 19.51 -1.83 29.04
C SER A 352 18.29 -1.33 28.25
N ASP A 353 18.36 -1.47 26.92
CA ASP A 353 17.24 -1.18 26.01
C ASP A 353 16.14 -2.27 26.10
N ALA A 354 16.48 -3.44 26.64
CA ALA A 354 15.53 -4.51 26.92
C ALA A 354 14.64 -4.19 28.13
N ASP A 355 13.49 -4.87 28.21
CA ASP A 355 12.54 -4.78 29.32
C ASP A 355 11.80 -3.42 29.41
N CYS A 356 10.99 -3.23 30.46
CA CYS A 356 10.19 -2.04 30.65
C CYS A 356 10.88 -1.04 31.59
N ASP A 357 11.17 0.16 31.10
CA ASP A 357 11.75 1.24 31.89
C ASP A 357 10.69 1.85 32.82
N SER A 358 10.75 1.51 34.11
CA SER A 358 9.83 2.01 35.14
C SER A 358 10.07 3.48 35.54
N GLN A 359 11.25 4.04 35.20
CA GLN A 359 11.51 5.47 35.39
C GLN A 359 10.78 6.29 34.33
N LYS A 360 10.67 5.73 33.11
CA LYS A 360 9.98 6.35 31.98
C LYS A 360 8.49 6.08 31.96
N TYR A 361 8.06 4.90 32.40
CA TYR A 361 6.67 4.45 32.28
C TYR A 361 6.09 3.96 33.62
N ASN A 362 4.91 4.47 33.98
CA ASN A 362 4.20 4.11 35.21
C ASN A 362 3.38 2.81 35.11
N TRP A 363 3.22 2.24 33.92
CA TRP A 363 2.36 1.09 33.67
C TRP A 363 3.11 -0.26 33.61
N CYS A 364 4.44 -0.27 33.74
CA CYS A 364 5.28 -1.46 33.62
C CYS A 364 4.88 -2.61 34.55
N GLU A 365 4.67 -2.33 35.83
CA GLU A 365 4.41 -3.36 36.86
C GLU A 365 3.11 -4.13 36.64
N THR A 366 2.13 -3.50 35.99
CA THR A 366 0.78 -4.08 35.76
C THR A 366 0.63 -4.74 34.39
N LEU A 367 1.73 -4.80 33.62
CA LEU A 367 1.71 -5.27 32.25
C LEU A 367 2.14 -6.73 32.18
N THR A 368 1.22 -7.57 31.72
CA THR A 368 1.46 -9.00 31.51
C THR A 368 2.15 -9.26 30.18
N ARG A 369 3.03 -10.24 30.17
CA ARG A 369 3.80 -10.66 29.00
C ARG A 369 2.96 -11.54 28.07
N VAL A 370 3.01 -11.23 26.77
CA VAL A 370 2.34 -11.99 25.71
C VAL A 370 3.25 -13.13 25.23
N PRO A 371 2.73 -14.30 24.85
CA PRO A 371 3.56 -15.37 24.28
C PRO A 371 4.23 -14.94 22.98
N ILE A 372 5.58 -15.06 22.94
CA ILE A 372 6.40 -14.66 21.78
C ILE A 372 5.96 -15.32 20.48
N TRP A 373 5.71 -16.63 20.51
CA TRP A 373 5.32 -17.40 19.34
C TRP A 373 3.95 -16.97 18.80
N ASN A 374 3.02 -16.55 19.66
CA ASN A 374 1.72 -16.04 19.21
C ASN A 374 1.87 -14.72 18.44
N TYR A 375 2.76 -13.84 18.91
CA TYR A 375 3.03 -12.57 18.25
C TYR A 375 3.67 -12.77 16.87
N TYR A 376 4.81 -13.46 16.80
CA TYR A 376 5.56 -13.58 15.55
C TYR A 376 4.91 -14.53 14.52
N SER A 377 4.29 -15.64 14.94
CA SER A 377 3.55 -16.50 14.00
C SER A 377 2.35 -15.77 13.41
N GLY A 378 1.60 -15.04 14.24
CA GLY A 378 0.47 -14.25 13.79
C GLY A 378 0.89 -13.05 12.93
N TYR A 379 2.03 -12.43 13.22
CA TYR A 379 2.64 -11.39 12.36
C TYR A 379 2.82 -11.94 10.94
N VAL A 380 3.49 -13.08 10.79
CA VAL A 380 3.79 -13.68 9.49
C VAL A 380 2.51 -14.07 8.75
N ILE A 381 1.52 -14.62 9.46
CA ILE A 381 0.20 -14.98 8.89
C ILE A 381 -0.52 -13.72 8.39
N VAL A 382 -0.56 -12.65 9.21
CA VAL A 382 -1.27 -11.41 8.88
C VAL A 382 -0.61 -10.69 7.72
N PHE A 383 0.68 -10.38 7.82
CA PHE A 383 1.38 -9.58 6.81
C PHE A 383 1.73 -10.37 5.55
N GLY A 384 2.03 -11.66 5.68
CA GLY A 384 2.35 -12.50 4.54
C GLY A 384 1.12 -13.01 3.79
N THR A 385 0.13 -13.53 4.50
CA THR A 385 -1.03 -14.19 3.86
C THR A 385 -2.27 -13.31 3.84
N ALA A 386 -2.77 -12.90 5.01
CA ALA A 386 -4.05 -12.23 5.12
C ALA A 386 -4.06 -10.90 4.35
N PHE A 387 -3.02 -10.09 4.50
CA PHE A 387 -2.89 -8.79 3.85
C PHE A 387 -2.66 -8.88 2.35
N SER A 388 -1.92 -9.89 1.87
CA SER A 388 -1.75 -10.17 0.45
C SER A 388 -3.08 -10.48 -0.23
N ILE A 389 -3.87 -11.38 0.38
CA ILE A 389 -5.23 -11.72 -0.09
C ILE A 389 -6.15 -10.51 0.02
N LEU A 390 -6.08 -9.74 1.12
CA LEU A 390 -6.88 -8.54 1.35
C LEU A 390 -6.64 -7.50 0.26
N ASN A 391 -5.37 -7.27 -0.10
CA ASN A 391 -4.97 -6.30 -1.11
C ASN A 391 -5.53 -6.67 -2.50
N ILE A 392 -5.42 -7.95 -2.91
CA ILE A 392 -5.94 -8.43 -4.19
C ILE A 392 -7.47 -8.33 -4.22
N THR A 393 -8.14 -8.86 -3.19
CA THR A 393 -9.61 -8.94 -3.15
C THR A 393 -10.27 -7.57 -3.08
N THR A 394 -9.78 -6.69 -2.20
CA THR A 394 -10.36 -5.34 -2.00
C THR A 394 -10.14 -4.47 -3.22
N THR A 395 -8.91 -4.43 -3.77
CA THR A 395 -8.60 -3.63 -4.96
C THR A 395 -9.38 -4.11 -6.18
N THR A 396 -9.51 -5.44 -6.36
CA THR A 396 -10.30 -6.01 -7.45
C THR A 396 -11.78 -5.71 -7.29
N LEU A 397 -12.33 -5.86 -6.08
CA LEU A 397 -13.74 -5.60 -5.83
C LEU A 397 -14.07 -4.12 -6.00
N PHE A 398 -13.21 -3.22 -5.49
CA PHE A 398 -13.33 -1.78 -5.67
C PHE A 398 -13.42 -1.42 -7.16
N SER A 399 -12.50 -1.93 -7.97
CA SER A 399 -12.51 -1.75 -9.43
C SER A 399 -13.77 -2.34 -10.10
N LYS A 400 -14.25 -3.50 -9.64
CA LYS A 400 -15.49 -4.12 -10.14
C LYS A 400 -16.75 -3.35 -9.76
N ILE A 401 -16.79 -2.67 -8.61
CA ILE A 401 -17.92 -1.80 -8.20
C ILE A 401 -17.96 -0.55 -9.08
N ILE A 402 -16.80 0.03 -9.41
CA ILE A 402 -16.70 1.21 -10.29
C ILE A 402 -17.08 0.85 -11.74
N GLY A 403 -16.71 -0.35 -12.21
CA GLY A 403 -17.05 -0.82 -13.55
C GLY A 403 -16.19 -0.16 -14.63
N GLN A 404 -16.82 0.18 -15.77
CA GLN A 404 -16.13 0.70 -16.96
C GLN A 404 -15.87 2.22 -16.94
N ARG A 405 -16.21 2.90 -15.84
CA ARG A 405 -16.00 4.35 -15.69
C ARG A 405 -14.51 4.70 -15.62
N PRO A 406 -14.13 5.96 -15.93
CA PRO A 406 -12.80 6.48 -15.62
C PRO A 406 -12.46 6.27 -14.14
N GLN A 407 -11.48 5.40 -13.87
CA GLN A 407 -11.16 4.97 -12.51
C GLN A 407 -10.09 5.83 -11.82
N GLY A 408 -9.47 6.78 -12.53
CA GLY A 408 -8.34 7.57 -12.03
C GLY A 408 -8.62 8.21 -10.68
N THR A 409 -9.64 9.07 -10.60
CA THR A 409 -10.01 9.76 -9.35
C THR A 409 -10.37 8.80 -8.21
N TYR A 410 -11.13 7.73 -8.50
CA TYR A 410 -11.52 6.76 -7.47
C TYR A 410 -10.32 5.99 -6.92
N GLN A 411 -9.40 5.56 -7.78
CA GLN A 411 -8.14 4.91 -7.37
C GLN A 411 -7.22 5.90 -6.64
N GLY A 412 -7.29 7.18 -7.00
CA GLY A 412 -6.65 8.29 -6.29
C GLY A 412 -7.11 8.38 -4.83
N PHE A 413 -8.43 8.41 -4.59
CA PHE A 413 -8.99 8.38 -3.22
C PHE A 413 -8.65 7.08 -2.47
N TYR A 414 -8.66 5.94 -3.16
CA TYR A 414 -8.23 4.67 -2.58
C TYR A 414 -6.77 4.72 -2.11
N GLN A 415 -5.86 5.27 -2.92
CA GLN A 415 -4.46 5.47 -2.53
C GLN A 415 -4.31 6.48 -1.39
N MET A 416 -5.02 7.61 -1.48
CA MET A 416 -5.05 8.67 -0.47
C MET A 416 -5.35 8.12 0.92
N SER A 417 -6.36 7.24 1.04
CA SER A 417 -6.71 6.63 2.32
C SER A 417 -5.56 5.85 2.97
N GLY A 418 -4.74 5.17 2.16
CA GLY A 418 -3.53 4.53 2.66
C GLY A 418 -2.51 5.54 3.17
N SER A 419 -2.29 6.64 2.44
CA SER A 419 -1.38 7.71 2.85
C SER A 419 -1.83 8.41 4.14
N VAL A 420 -3.14 8.62 4.33
CA VAL A 420 -3.70 9.13 5.59
C VAL A 420 -3.43 8.15 6.74
N GLY A 421 -3.63 6.84 6.51
CA GLY A 421 -3.30 5.81 7.51
C GLY A 421 -1.83 5.84 7.91
N ARG A 422 -0.93 5.98 6.94
CA ARG A 422 0.53 6.05 7.17
C ARG A 422 0.94 7.33 7.92
N LEU A 423 0.25 8.45 7.69
CA LEU A 423 0.52 9.70 8.39
C LEU A 423 0.03 9.68 9.84
N THR A 424 -1.18 9.12 10.06
CA THR A 424 -1.87 9.19 11.35
C THR A 424 -1.46 8.09 12.32
N ALA A 425 -1.08 6.90 11.83
CA ALA A 425 -0.73 5.76 12.67
C ALA A 425 0.46 6.02 13.60
N PRO A 426 1.65 6.47 13.14
CA PRO A 426 2.78 6.69 14.04
C PRO A 426 2.46 7.72 15.13
N ILE A 427 1.78 8.80 14.77
CA ILE A 427 1.44 9.89 15.69
C ILE A 427 0.50 9.37 16.78
N MET A 428 -0.62 8.74 16.39
CA MET A 428 -1.62 8.29 17.35
C MET A 428 -1.11 7.09 18.18
N MET A 429 -0.46 6.13 17.53
CA MET A 429 -0.06 4.88 18.18
C MET A 429 1.17 5.06 19.06
N SER A 430 2.17 5.84 18.66
CA SER A 430 3.33 6.11 19.52
C SER A 430 2.97 6.99 20.71
N ALA A 431 2.07 7.98 20.54
CA ALA A 431 1.60 8.81 21.65
C ALA A 431 0.82 7.97 22.68
N THR A 432 -0.14 7.16 22.21
CA THR A 432 -0.93 6.29 23.11
C THR A 432 -0.08 5.19 23.76
N TYR A 433 0.92 4.66 23.04
CA TYR A 433 1.88 3.70 23.58
C TYR A 433 2.72 4.31 24.72
N THR A 434 3.21 5.54 24.54
CA THR A 434 4.03 6.23 25.56
C THR A 434 3.20 6.52 26.81
N LEU A 435 1.96 7.01 26.64
CA LEU A 435 1.11 7.45 27.76
C LEU A 435 0.44 6.30 28.52
N TYR A 436 -0.01 5.26 27.81
CA TYR A 436 -0.88 4.22 28.38
C TYR A 436 -0.35 2.80 28.16
N GLY A 437 0.84 2.65 27.59
CA GLY A 437 1.42 1.37 27.26
C GLY A 437 0.75 0.69 26.06
N PRO A 438 1.16 -0.56 25.75
CA PRO A 438 0.69 -1.28 24.56
C PRO A 438 -0.79 -1.69 24.62
N LYS A 439 -1.43 -1.68 25.80
CA LYS A 439 -2.86 -2.03 25.94
C LYS A 439 -3.76 -1.13 25.07
N VAL A 440 -3.54 0.18 25.06
CA VAL A 440 -4.39 1.14 24.35
C VAL A 440 -4.24 1.06 22.83
N PRO A 441 -3.02 1.05 22.25
CA PRO A 441 -2.84 0.80 20.82
C PRO A 441 -3.53 -0.48 20.34
N TRP A 442 -3.44 -1.59 21.08
CA TRP A 442 -4.12 -2.84 20.72
C TRP A 442 -5.65 -2.68 20.73
N VAL A 443 -6.22 -2.00 21.73
CA VAL A 443 -7.67 -1.72 21.78
C VAL A 443 -8.13 -0.88 20.61
N ILE A 444 -7.37 0.17 20.24
CA ILE A 444 -7.66 1.00 19.08
C ILE A 444 -7.69 0.15 17.81
N SER A 445 -6.67 -0.70 17.60
CA SER A 445 -6.61 -1.61 16.45
C SER A 445 -7.79 -2.59 16.43
N MET A 446 -8.11 -3.24 17.56
CA MET A 446 -9.25 -4.15 17.66
C MET A 446 -10.58 -3.47 17.32
N LEU A 447 -10.79 -2.25 17.82
CA LEU A 447 -11.99 -1.46 17.57
C LEU A 447 -12.11 -1.09 16.08
N LEU A 448 -11.02 -0.61 15.47
CA LEU A 448 -11.01 -0.28 14.04
C LEU A 448 -11.34 -1.49 13.17
N PHE A 449 -10.71 -2.64 13.40
CA PHE A 449 -11.01 -3.88 12.65
C PHE A 449 -12.46 -4.34 12.86
N SER A 450 -12.96 -4.29 14.10
CA SER A 450 -14.33 -4.66 14.42
C SER A 450 -15.36 -3.78 13.68
N ILE A 451 -15.11 -2.47 13.62
CA ILE A 451 -15.96 -1.52 12.88
C ILE A 451 -15.98 -1.86 11.38
N VAL A 452 -14.82 -2.11 10.76
CA VAL A 452 -14.80 -2.43 9.33
C VAL A 452 -15.39 -3.81 9.04
N ILE A 453 -15.18 -4.81 9.89
CA ILE A 453 -15.88 -6.11 9.78
C ILE A 453 -17.40 -5.89 9.81
N LEU A 454 -17.90 -5.09 10.75
CA LEU A 454 -19.32 -4.76 10.84
C LEU A 454 -19.81 -4.06 9.56
N MET A 455 -19.05 -3.10 9.03
CA MET A 455 -19.39 -2.44 7.75
C MET A 455 -19.49 -3.45 6.60
N TRP A 456 -18.58 -4.42 6.50
CA TRP A 456 -18.64 -5.47 5.47
C TRP A 456 -19.86 -6.38 5.61
N ILE A 457 -20.28 -6.68 6.84
CA ILE A 457 -21.46 -7.49 7.13
C ILE A 457 -22.73 -6.71 6.77
N VAL A 458 -22.88 -5.49 7.29
CA VAL A 458 -24.07 -4.63 7.08
C VAL A 458 -24.24 -4.28 5.60
N PHE A 459 -23.17 -3.91 4.91
CA PHE A 459 -23.22 -3.50 3.50
C PHE A 459 -22.95 -4.65 2.52
N ARG A 460 -22.95 -5.91 2.98
CA ARG A 460 -22.67 -7.09 2.15
C ARG A 460 -23.49 -7.16 0.85
N ASN A 461 -24.75 -6.75 0.91
CA ASN A 461 -25.67 -6.78 -0.23
C ASN A 461 -25.32 -5.74 -1.31
N ARG A 462 -24.64 -4.66 -0.92
CA ARG A 462 -24.18 -3.58 -1.81
C ARG A 462 -22.85 -3.88 -2.49
N MET A 463 -22.05 -4.80 -1.95
CA MET A 463 -20.71 -5.17 -2.47
C MET A 463 -20.75 -5.99 -3.79
N ILE A 464 -21.64 -5.67 -4.73
CA ILE A 464 -21.81 -6.35 -6.03
C ILE A 464 -21.00 -5.65 -7.15
N PRO A 465 -20.45 -6.42 -8.11
CA PRO A 465 -19.92 -5.85 -9.34
C PRO A 465 -20.95 -5.00 -10.09
N PHE A 466 -20.46 -4.02 -10.84
CA PHE A 466 -21.27 -3.06 -11.58
C PHE A 466 -22.33 -3.71 -12.48
N ASP A 467 -21.94 -4.69 -13.30
CA ASP A 467 -22.85 -5.36 -14.24
C ASP A 467 -24.03 -6.03 -13.51
N LYS A 468 -23.77 -6.65 -12.35
CA LYS A 468 -24.81 -7.27 -11.51
C LYS A 468 -25.71 -6.23 -10.86
N ARG A 469 -25.18 -5.05 -10.51
CA ARG A 469 -25.98 -3.95 -9.96
C ARG A 469 -26.91 -3.38 -11.02
N GLN A 470 -26.41 -3.16 -12.24
CA GLN A 470 -27.24 -2.70 -13.34
C GLN A 470 -28.35 -3.69 -13.68
N ALA A 471 -28.05 -5.00 -13.72
CA ALA A 471 -29.07 -6.02 -13.93
C ALA A 471 -30.20 -5.93 -12.87
N ARG A 472 -29.85 -5.86 -11.58
CA ARG A 472 -30.84 -5.70 -10.50
C ARG A 472 -31.65 -4.41 -10.58
N LEU A 473 -31.04 -3.31 -11.02
CA LEU A 473 -31.74 -2.04 -11.19
C LEU A 473 -32.71 -2.09 -12.38
N ARG A 474 -32.35 -2.78 -13.47
CA ARG A 474 -33.24 -3.01 -14.62
C ARG A 474 -34.44 -3.87 -14.22
N GLU A 475 -34.19 -5.00 -13.55
CA GLU A 475 -35.23 -5.88 -13.00
C GLU A 475 -36.19 -5.12 -12.07
N LYS A 476 -35.66 -4.30 -11.13
CA LYS A 476 -36.48 -3.52 -10.19
C LYS A 476 -37.30 -2.42 -10.88
N ASN A 477 -36.78 -1.86 -11.98
CA ASN A 477 -37.44 -0.80 -12.74
C ASN A 477 -38.36 -1.34 -13.85
N GLY A 478 -38.56 -2.67 -13.93
CA GLY A 478 -39.45 -3.31 -14.91
C GLY A 478 -39.01 -3.12 -16.37
N LYS A 479 -37.70 -2.97 -16.62
CA LYS A 479 -37.11 -2.76 -17.95
C LYS A 479 -36.29 -3.94 -18.44
#